data_AF-A0A821F4B3-F1
#
_entry.id   AF-A0A821F4B3-F1
#
_cell.length_a   1.000
_cell.length_b   1.000
_cell.length_c   1.000
_cell.angle_alpha   90.00
_cell.angle_beta   90.00
_cell.angle_gamma   90.00
#
_symmetry.space_group_name_H-M   'P 1'
#
loop_
_entity.id
_entity.type
_entity.pdbx_description
1 polymer ?
#
loop_
_entity_poly.entity_id
_entity_poly.type
_entity_poly.pdbx_seq_one_letter_code
_entity_poly.pdbx_strand_id
1 'polypeptide(L)'
;MVGFTMFQHVDARLQQIMKSKKPFGGVSVIVLGDFNQLRPVGDKYIFQFNNSYNALVDSSLWSLFELFELTEIMRQKDDKTFAIALSNIAKGTMTLDDIDLLKSRIVSNENLEMMRDAIRIFRSNAEVDAYNTKVLASLKTEGAIANAYDFCVGDGLASIREKVLNNVKNLKTTETYGLPLKIDLKVGAKYMMTVNIDTEDGLVNGACGKLIMIDYGKLQKTNETVPCRLWIKFSEEKTGRKARANFHNVMRNRNIDLSLTPIEPVTRQINTRSTNFKVERKQFPLVPCEAMTIYKSQGGTYEKVVVNLKKGMIRSELYVSCSRATKSSGLYLIGDFVPPKPPEPNDAVAMMFKNMRSKRMLKFSLEFPEESQEERFSIMFHNVQSLNKHISDIKFDKTFLSSSMISLVETWTKPSDNLEIEGFKIVHKRDFDDVRKPFGQITYLKNDLKYENITERYEEYVHECPLKNVLVKMSPSFCPR
;
A
#
# COMPACT_ATOMS: atom_id res chain seq x y z
N MET A 1 4.25 -12.05 -0.27
CA MET A 1 3.36 -12.64 0.76
C MET A 1 2.17 -13.41 0.18
N VAL A 2 1.65 -13.09 -1.02
CA VAL A 2 0.66 -13.93 -1.72
C VAL A 2 1.34 -15.22 -2.19
N GLY A 3 0.76 -16.37 -1.85
CA GLY A 3 1.26 -17.68 -2.29
C GLY A 3 0.43 -18.30 -3.41
N PHE A 4 0.92 -19.42 -3.95
CA PHE A 4 0.34 -20.11 -5.11
C PHE A 4 -1.15 -20.40 -4.95
N THR A 5 -1.53 -20.95 -3.80
CA THR A 5 -2.92 -21.37 -3.53
C THR A 5 -3.86 -20.16 -3.51
N MET A 6 -3.45 -19.09 -2.82
CA MET A 6 -4.22 -17.84 -2.78
C MET A 6 -4.36 -17.23 -4.18
N PHE A 7 -3.31 -17.28 -5.00
CA PHE A 7 -3.33 -16.72 -6.34
C PHE A 7 -4.31 -17.45 -7.28
N GLN A 8 -4.36 -18.79 -7.20
CA GLN A 8 -5.36 -19.59 -7.91
C GLN A 8 -6.80 -19.28 -7.43
N HIS A 9 -7.00 -19.10 -6.12
CA HIS A 9 -8.32 -18.71 -5.60
C HIS A 9 -8.79 -17.35 -6.12
N VAL A 10 -7.87 -16.37 -6.24
CA VAL A 10 -8.20 -15.05 -6.80
C VAL A 10 -8.66 -15.18 -8.26
N ASP A 11 -7.92 -15.93 -9.09
CA ASP A 11 -8.32 -16.21 -10.47
C ASP A 11 -9.70 -16.88 -10.55
N ALA A 12 -9.89 -17.98 -9.81
CA ALA A 12 -11.16 -18.72 -9.81
C ALA A 12 -12.35 -17.85 -9.38
N ARG A 13 -12.16 -16.98 -8.38
CA ARG A 13 -13.20 -16.04 -7.92
C ARG A 13 -13.49 -14.96 -8.98
N LEU A 14 -12.49 -14.42 -9.65
CA LEU A 14 -12.72 -13.46 -10.73
C LEU A 14 -13.42 -14.10 -11.93
N GLN A 15 -13.05 -15.33 -12.30
CA GLN A 15 -13.76 -16.07 -13.35
C GLN A 15 -15.24 -16.27 -13.03
N GLN A 16 -15.57 -16.59 -11.77
CA GLN A 16 -16.95 -16.72 -11.31
C GLN A 16 -17.72 -15.39 -11.34
N ILE A 17 -17.13 -14.32 -10.82
CA ILE A 17 -17.76 -12.99 -10.74
C ILE A 17 -17.99 -12.42 -12.14
N MET A 18 -16.98 -12.50 -13.00
CA MET A 18 -17.02 -11.98 -14.38
C MET A 18 -17.76 -12.91 -15.34
N LYS A 19 -18.20 -14.09 -14.88
CA LYS A 19 -18.81 -15.14 -15.71
C LYS A 19 -17.99 -15.47 -16.96
N SER A 20 -16.67 -15.52 -16.80
CA SER A 20 -15.71 -15.68 -17.89
C SER A 20 -14.68 -16.73 -17.51
N LYS A 21 -14.38 -17.66 -18.42
CA LYS A 21 -13.33 -18.68 -18.23
C LYS A 21 -11.94 -18.21 -18.63
N LYS A 22 -11.80 -16.96 -19.09
CA LYS A 22 -10.48 -16.35 -19.34
C LYS A 22 -9.72 -16.22 -18.02
N PRO A 23 -8.38 -16.29 -18.01
CA PRO A 23 -7.58 -16.00 -16.82
C PRO A 23 -8.02 -14.67 -16.17
N PHE A 24 -8.14 -14.69 -14.85
CA PHE A 24 -8.64 -13.61 -14.00
C PHE A 24 -10.00 -13.04 -14.44
N GLY A 25 -10.85 -13.86 -15.05
CA GLY A 25 -12.15 -13.43 -15.58
C GLY A 25 -12.04 -12.45 -16.75
N GLY A 26 -10.88 -12.32 -17.38
CA GLY A 26 -10.61 -11.36 -18.46
C GLY A 26 -10.24 -9.96 -17.99
N VAL A 27 -9.97 -9.77 -16.70
CA VAL A 27 -9.48 -8.50 -16.14
C VAL A 27 -7.97 -8.39 -16.32
N SER A 28 -7.47 -7.19 -16.64
CA SER A 28 -6.03 -6.92 -16.65
C SER A 28 -5.47 -6.91 -15.23
N VAL A 29 -4.45 -7.73 -14.98
CA VAL A 29 -3.84 -7.88 -13.65
C VAL A 29 -2.42 -7.35 -13.66
N ILE A 30 -2.15 -6.37 -12.78
CA ILE A 30 -0.81 -5.87 -12.48
C ILE A 30 -0.43 -6.35 -11.08
N VAL A 31 0.73 -6.97 -10.96
CA VAL A 31 1.28 -7.44 -9.68
C VAL A 31 2.55 -6.68 -9.34
N LEU A 32 2.65 -6.24 -8.09
CA LEU A 32 3.79 -5.48 -7.58
C LEU A 32 4.35 -6.23 -6.36
N GLY A 33 5.66 -6.40 -6.30
CA GLY A 33 6.29 -7.09 -5.18
C GLY A 33 7.78 -7.34 -5.36
N ASP A 34 8.39 -7.89 -4.33
CA ASP A 34 9.81 -8.22 -4.28
C ASP A 34 9.97 -9.64 -3.70
N PHE A 35 10.41 -10.56 -4.55
CA PHE A 35 10.59 -11.97 -4.18
C PHE A 35 11.84 -12.24 -3.36
N ASN A 36 12.77 -11.27 -3.22
CA ASN A 36 13.89 -11.39 -2.31
C ASN A 36 13.50 -11.09 -0.85
N GLN A 37 12.29 -10.57 -0.63
CA GLN A 37 11.71 -10.41 0.71
C GLN A 37 11.15 -11.74 1.24
N LEU A 38 10.32 -11.68 2.28
CA LEU A 38 9.80 -12.89 2.92
C LEU A 38 8.85 -13.65 2.01
N ARG A 39 9.00 -14.97 2.03
CA ARG A 39 8.12 -15.91 1.35
C ARG A 39 6.70 -15.88 1.94
N PRO A 40 5.68 -16.36 1.19
CA PRO A 40 4.35 -16.59 1.73
C PRO A 40 4.39 -17.49 2.96
N VAL A 41 3.57 -17.17 3.97
CA VAL A 41 3.49 -17.98 5.20
C VAL A 41 2.53 -19.15 4.95
N GLY A 42 3.02 -20.37 5.09
CA GLY A 42 2.20 -21.58 4.93
C GLY A 42 1.79 -21.89 3.49
N ASP A 43 2.38 -21.23 2.49
CA ASP A 43 2.08 -21.44 1.07
C ASP A 43 3.39 -21.39 0.24
N LYS A 44 3.34 -21.93 -0.98
CA LYS A 44 4.46 -21.91 -1.93
C LYS A 44 4.53 -20.56 -2.64
N TYR A 45 5.67 -20.26 -3.28
CA TYR A 45 5.74 -19.12 -4.19
C TYR A 45 4.76 -19.31 -5.35
N ILE A 46 4.17 -18.21 -5.84
CA ILE A 46 3.17 -18.23 -6.92
C ILE A 46 3.67 -18.85 -8.24
N PHE A 47 4.99 -18.91 -8.42
CA PHE A 47 5.63 -19.50 -9.59
C PHE A 47 6.03 -20.98 -9.42
N GLN A 48 5.82 -21.57 -8.23
CA GLN A 48 6.12 -22.97 -7.96
C GLN A 48 4.89 -23.86 -8.16
N PHE A 49 5.11 -25.09 -8.65
CA PHE A 49 4.03 -26.05 -8.89
C PHE A 49 3.70 -26.90 -7.64
N ASN A 50 2.47 -27.42 -7.61
CA ASN A 50 2.13 -28.54 -6.74
C ASN A 50 2.40 -29.85 -7.49
N ASN A 51 3.40 -30.63 -7.05
CA ASN A 51 3.73 -31.95 -7.63
C ASN A 51 2.64 -33.02 -7.37
N SER A 52 1.41 -32.63 -7.07
CA SER A 52 0.30 -33.55 -6.83
C SER A 52 -0.33 -33.97 -8.16
N TYR A 53 0.27 -34.99 -8.79
CA TYR A 53 -0.30 -36.03 -9.68
C TYR A 53 -1.34 -35.72 -10.78
N ASN A 54 -1.67 -34.47 -11.12
CA ASN A 54 -2.51 -34.13 -12.29
C ASN A 54 -1.80 -33.12 -13.21
N ALA A 55 -0.59 -33.48 -13.65
CA ALA A 55 0.32 -32.66 -14.45
C ALA A 55 -0.08 -32.48 -15.93
N LEU A 56 -1.37 -32.45 -16.25
CA LEU A 56 -1.85 -32.29 -17.64
C LEU A 56 -2.56 -30.95 -17.93
N VAL A 57 -2.81 -30.08 -16.93
CA VAL A 57 -3.49 -28.79 -17.17
C VAL A 57 -2.91 -27.57 -16.43
N ASP A 58 -2.11 -27.71 -15.38
CA ASP A 58 -1.70 -26.53 -14.60
C ASP A 58 -0.41 -25.89 -15.14
N SER A 59 -0.51 -25.12 -16.23
CA SER A 59 0.44 -24.03 -16.42
C SER A 59 0.21 -23.05 -15.27
N SER A 60 1.16 -22.89 -14.35
CA SER A 60 1.06 -21.91 -13.26
C SER A 60 0.59 -20.59 -13.86
N LEU A 61 -0.47 -19.96 -13.32
CA LEU A 61 -0.97 -18.65 -13.77
C LEU A 61 0.15 -17.61 -13.89
N TRP A 62 1.24 -17.81 -13.15
CA TRP A 62 2.47 -17.04 -13.27
C TRP A 62 3.07 -17.04 -14.67
N SER A 63 2.79 -18.03 -15.52
CA SER A 63 3.20 -18.15 -16.93
C SER A 63 2.56 -17.12 -17.87
N LEU A 64 1.58 -16.34 -17.36
CA LEU A 64 0.90 -15.28 -18.11
C LEU A 64 1.49 -13.87 -17.90
N PHE A 65 2.31 -13.69 -16.87
CA PHE A 65 2.87 -12.37 -16.49
C PHE A 65 4.14 -11.98 -17.23
N GLU A 66 4.36 -10.69 -17.46
CA GLU A 66 5.64 -10.19 -17.96
C GLU A 66 6.34 -9.38 -16.86
N LEU A 67 7.67 -9.38 -16.88
CA LEU A 67 8.50 -8.74 -15.86
C LEU A 67 8.91 -7.33 -16.31
N PHE A 68 8.65 -6.35 -15.46
CA PHE A 68 9.27 -5.03 -15.52
C PHE A 68 9.99 -4.77 -14.19
N GLU A 69 11.29 -4.47 -14.24
CA GLU A 69 12.11 -4.26 -13.05
C GLU A 69 12.31 -2.78 -12.77
N LEU A 70 11.92 -2.32 -11.58
CA LEU A 70 12.26 -0.99 -11.10
C LEU A 70 13.70 -0.99 -10.57
N THR A 71 14.53 -0.06 -11.06
CA THR A 71 15.96 0.02 -10.76
C THR A 71 16.32 1.13 -9.77
N GLU A 72 15.45 2.13 -9.62
CA GLU A 72 15.70 3.28 -8.73
C GLU A 72 15.21 3.01 -7.30
N ILE A 73 16.12 3.15 -6.32
CA ILE A 73 15.82 2.94 -4.90
C ILE A 73 15.42 4.26 -4.26
N MET A 74 14.12 4.46 -4.04
CA MET A 74 13.59 5.70 -3.45
C MET A 74 13.75 5.79 -1.93
N ARG A 75 13.70 4.66 -1.20
CA ARG A 75 13.69 4.66 0.27
C ARG A 75 15.02 5.14 0.87
N GLN A 76 16.14 4.74 0.27
CA GLN A 76 17.51 5.12 0.68
C GLN A 76 18.16 6.08 -0.31
N LYS A 77 17.39 6.92 -1.01
CA LYS A 77 17.89 7.81 -2.08
C LYS A 77 19.04 8.73 -1.64
N ASP A 78 19.07 9.10 -0.35
CA ASP A 78 20.06 9.99 0.24
C ASP A 78 21.29 9.24 0.79
N ASP A 79 21.33 7.90 0.71
CA ASP A 79 22.43 7.05 1.19
C ASP A 79 22.68 5.89 0.21
N LYS A 80 23.35 6.22 -0.89
CA LYS A 80 23.61 5.27 -2.00
C LYS A 80 24.43 4.06 -1.55
N THR A 81 25.45 4.27 -0.71
CA THR A 81 26.30 3.18 -0.20
C THR A 81 25.47 2.18 0.59
N PHE A 82 24.57 2.67 1.44
CA PHE A 82 23.66 1.80 2.18
C PHE A 82 22.65 1.09 1.26
N ALA A 83 22.09 1.79 0.26
CA ALA A 83 21.18 1.20 -0.71
C ALA A 83 21.82 0.03 -1.50
N ILE A 84 23.09 0.18 -1.87
CA ILE A 84 23.89 -0.87 -2.53
C ILE A 84 24.12 -2.05 -1.59
N ALA A 85 24.56 -1.79 -0.35
CA ALA A 85 24.77 -2.85 0.64
C ALA A 85 23.49 -3.66 0.90
N LEU A 86 22.34 -3.00 1.05
CA LEU A 86 21.04 -3.67 1.19
C LEU A 86 20.66 -4.52 -0.02
N SER A 87 20.91 -4.01 -1.24
CA SER A 87 20.69 -4.75 -2.48
C SER A 87 21.58 -6.00 -2.56
N ASN A 88 22.81 -5.90 -2.08
CA ASN A 88 23.75 -7.01 -2.02
C ASN A 88 23.37 -8.03 -0.94
N ILE A 89 22.77 -7.62 0.19
CA ILE A 89 22.13 -8.54 1.13
C ILE A 89 21.01 -9.31 0.41
N ALA A 90 20.12 -8.62 -0.29
CA ALA A 90 18.99 -9.25 -0.99
C ALA A 90 19.44 -10.30 -2.01
N LYS A 91 20.52 -10.01 -2.75
CA LYS A 91 21.14 -10.89 -3.75
C LYS A 91 22.05 -11.97 -3.16
N GLY A 92 22.54 -11.79 -1.92
CA GLY A 92 23.53 -12.68 -1.30
C GLY A 92 24.94 -12.48 -1.86
N THR A 93 25.27 -11.26 -2.31
CA THR A 93 26.53 -10.91 -2.99
C THR A 93 27.24 -9.76 -2.29
N MET A 94 27.23 -9.75 -0.95
CA MET A 94 27.86 -8.69 -0.15
C MET A 94 29.37 -8.64 -0.36
N THR A 95 29.89 -7.42 -0.53
CA THR A 95 31.32 -7.10 -0.53
C THR A 95 31.84 -6.96 0.90
N LEU A 96 33.16 -6.85 1.08
CA LEU A 96 33.76 -6.56 2.39
C LEU A 96 33.30 -5.20 2.92
N ASP A 97 33.24 -4.18 2.06
CA ASP A 97 32.77 -2.84 2.44
C ASP A 97 31.30 -2.86 2.90
N ASP A 98 30.44 -3.66 2.26
CA ASP A 98 29.04 -3.83 2.69
C ASP A 98 28.96 -4.45 4.09
N ILE A 99 29.81 -5.44 4.35
CA ILE A 99 29.87 -6.15 5.62
C ILE A 99 30.38 -5.23 6.71
N ASP A 100 31.44 -4.48 6.45
CA ASP A 100 32.02 -3.54 7.40
C ASP A 100 31.08 -2.37 7.69
N LEU A 101 30.35 -1.88 6.67
CA LEU A 101 29.27 -0.92 6.86
C LEU A 101 28.21 -1.46 7.83
N LEU A 102 27.71 -2.68 7.65
CA LEU A 102 26.69 -3.23 8.56
C LEU A 102 27.26 -3.55 9.95
N LYS A 103 28.48 -4.06 10.04
CA LYS A 103 29.15 -4.29 11.33
C LYS A 103 29.38 -2.99 12.09
N SER A 104 29.64 -1.87 11.40
CA SER A 104 29.73 -0.54 12.03
C SER A 104 28.43 -0.08 12.69
N ARG A 105 27.30 -0.74 12.39
CA ARG A 105 25.98 -0.47 12.99
C ARG A 105 25.65 -1.38 14.16
N ILE A 106 26.56 -2.27 14.54
CA ILE A 106 26.39 -3.09 15.74
C ILE A 106 26.54 -2.18 16.97
N VAL A 107 25.58 -2.26 17.86
CA VAL A 107 25.51 -1.47 19.09
C VAL A 107 25.30 -2.37 20.30
N SER A 108 25.86 -1.99 21.45
CA SER A 108 25.61 -2.66 22.71
C SER A 108 24.19 -2.37 23.20
N ASN A 109 23.65 -3.27 24.04
CA ASN A 109 22.36 -3.08 24.71
C ASN A 109 22.36 -1.93 25.73
N GLU A 110 23.48 -1.23 25.95
CA GLU A 110 23.62 -0.20 26.98
C GLU A 110 23.28 1.20 26.46
N ASN A 111 23.37 1.44 25.14
CA ASN A 111 23.04 2.72 24.50
C ASN A 111 21.53 2.93 24.25
N LEU A 112 20.69 2.52 25.21
CA LEU A 112 19.22 2.46 25.05
C LEU A 112 18.57 3.83 24.83
N GLU A 113 19.16 4.91 25.33
CA GLU A 113 18.56 6.24 25.22
C GLU A 113 18.52 6.75 23.77
N MET A 114 19.58 6.51 23.00
CA MET A 114 19.64 6.89 21.58
C MET A 114 18.64 6.11 20.71
N MET A 115 18.15 4.98 21.22
CA MET A 115 17.27 4.04 20.54
C MET A 115 15.81 4.12 21.01
N ARG A 116 15.47 5.01 21.95
CA ARG A 116 14.12 5.09 22.53
C ARG A 116 13.04 5.36 21.47
N ASP A 117 13.35 6.19 20.48
CA ASP A 117 12.42 6.51 19.39
C ASP A 117 12.50 5.55 18.21
N ALA A 118 13.44 4.58 18.21
CA ALA A 118 13.57 3.60 17.14
C ALA A 118 12.48 2.53 17.24
N ILE A 119 12.07 1.98 16.09
CA ILE A 119 11.22 0.79 16.09
C ILE A 119 12.10 -0.45 16.28
N ARG A 120 11.69 -1.36 17.17
CA ARG A 120 12.45 -2.60 17.39
C ARG A 120 11.89 -3.76 16.57
N ILE A 121 12.76 -4.46 15.85
CA ILE A 121 12.39 -5.56 14.96
C ILE A 121 12.93 -6.87 15.54
N PHE A 122 12.02 -7.83 15.76
CA PHE A 122 12.34 -9.16 16.26
C PHE A 122 11.88 -10.26 15.31
N ARG A 123 12.46 -11.45 15.46
CA ARG A 123 12.07 -12.62 14.65
C ARG A 123 10.73 -13.22 15.10
N SER A 124 10.43 -13.24 16.39
CA SER A 124 9.26 -13.92 16.96
C SER A 124 8.27 -13.00 17.66
N ASN A 125 6.98 -13.38 17.68
CA ASN A 125 5.95 -12.61 18.40
C ASN A 125 6.21 -12.59 19.91
N ALA A 126 6.72 -13.68 20.49
CA ALA A 126 7.00 -13.74 21.93
C ALA A 126 8.02 -12.67 22.37
N GLU A 127 9.05 -12.42 21.56
CA GLU A 127 10.04 -11.36 21.84
C GLU A 127 9.45 -9.95 21.66
N VAL A 128 8.58 -9.77 20.67
CA VAL A 128 7.83 -8.52 20.47
C VAL A 128 6.96 -8.24 21.68
N ASP A 129 6.18 -9.21 22.12
CA ASP A 129 5.25 -9.08 23.25
C ASP A 129 6.01 -8.81 24.56
N ALA A 130 7.11 -9.53 24.79
CA ALA A 130 7.98 -9.31 25.95
C ALA A 130 8.59 -7.90 25.96
N TYR A 131 9.09 -7.43 24.80
CA TYR A 131 9.67 -6.09 24.71
C TYR A 131 8.61 -4.99 24.86
N ASN A 132 7.47 -5.10 24.17
CA ASN A 132 6.36 -4.16 24.29
C ASN A 132 5.88 -4.07 25.75
N THR A 133 5.68 -5.21 26.42
CA THR A 133 5.28 -5.26 27.83
C THR A 133 6.31 -4.56 28.72
N LYS A 134 7.61 -4.82 28.51
CA LYS A 134 8.69 -4.15 29.24
C LYS A 134 8.68 -2.63 29.04
N VAL A 135 8.51 -2.15 27.81
CA VAL A 135 8.48 -0.71 27.52
C VAL A 135 7.26 -0.06 28.19
N LEU A 136 6.06 -0.62 28.00
CA LEU A 136 4.84 -0.12 28.62
C LEU A 136 4.94 -0.06 30.16
N ALA A 137 5.53 -1.08 30.79
CA ALA A 137 5.75 -1.12 32.23
C ALA A 137 6.75 -0.06 32.71
N SER A 138 7.71 0.35 31.88
CA SER A 138 8.70 1.37 32.22
C SER A 138 8.19 2.81 32.04
N LEU A 139 7.09 3.01 31.31
CA LEU A 139 6.47 4.32 31.12
C LEU A 139 5.67 4.75 32.35
N LYS A 140 6.20 5.78 33.04
CA LYS A 140 5.56 6.47 34.17
C LYS A 140 4.56 7.55 33.73
N THR A 141 3.80 7.26 32.67
CA THR A 141 2.78 8.15 32.10
C THR A 141 1.38 7.63 32.42
N GLU A 142 0.38 8.48 32.17
CA GLU A 142 -1.03 8.10 32.18
C GLU A 142 -1.24 6.82 31.36
N GLY A 143 -2.05 5.93 31.91
CA GLY A 143 -2.37 4.68 31.25
C GLY A 143 -3.73 4.16 31.66
N ALA A 144 -4.24 3.22 30.87
CA ALA A 144 -5.51 2.56 31.11
C ALA A 144 -5.46 1.12 30.60
N ILE A 145 -6.36 0.29 31.11
CA ILE A 145 -6.62 -1.02 30.54
C ILE A 145 -7.90 -0.92 29.72
N ALA A 146 -7.82 -1.17 28.42
CA ALA A 146 -8.99 -1.30 27.57
C ALA A 146 -9.34 -2.77 27.38
N ASN A 147 -10.39 -3.23 28.07
CA ASN A 147 -10.94 -4.57 27.90
C ASN A 147 -11.95 -4.59 26.74
N ALA A 148 -11.96 -5.68 25.98
CA ALA A 148 -12.93 -5.87 24.90
C ALA A 148 -14.31 -6.20 25.46
N TYR A 149 -15.35 -5.75 24.76
CA TYR A 149 -16.74 -6.08 25.08
C TYR A 149 -17.26 -7.09 24.07
N ASP A 150 -17.52 -8.31 24.54
CA ASP A 150 -18.07 -9.40 23.73
C ASP A 150 -19.58 -9.52 23.95
N PHE A 151 -20.34 -9.41 22.86
CA PHE A 151 -21.79 -9.52 22.85
C PHE A 151 -22.19 -10.81 22.12
N CYS A 152 -23.03 -11.62 22.75
CA CYS A 152 -23.56 -12.83 22.12
C CYS A 152 -24.99 -12.58 21.64
N VAL A 153 -25.20 -12.72 20.33
CA VAL A 153 -26.48 -12.54 19.65
C VAL A 153 -27.01 -13.92 19.23
N GLY A 154 -28.27 -14.19 19.52
CA GLY A 154 -28.94 -15.44 19.17
C GLY A 154 -29.68 -16.07 20.35
N ASP A 155 -30.57 -17.00 19.99
CA ASP A 155 -31.47 -17.68 20.91
C ASP A 155 -30.97 -19.08 21.26
N GLY A 156 -31.03 -19.41 22.55
CA GLY A 156 -30.61 -20.72 23.06
C GLY A 156 -30.36 -20.70 24.56
N LEU A 157 -29.94 -21.85 25.10
CA LEU A 157 -29.68 -22.04 26.52
C LEU A 157 -28.58 -21.10 27.03
N ALA A 158 -28.81 -20.48 28.20
CA ALA A 158 -27.85 -19.56 28.84
C ALA A 158 -26.48 -20.21 29.10
N SER A 159 -26.46 -21.49 29.48
CA SER A 159 -25.22 -22.27 29.70
C SER A 159 -24.39 -22.43 28.42
N ILE A 160 -25.03 -22.49 27.25
CA ILE A 160 -24.32 -22.55 25.96
C ILE A 160 -23.79 -21.16 25.61
N ARG A 161 -24.58 -20.10 25.85
CA ARG A 161 -24.14 -18.71 25.66
C ARG A 161 -22.88 -18.39 26.45
N GLU A 162 -22.81 -18.78 27.72
CA GLU A 162 -21.62 -18.59 28.57
C GLU A 162 -20.41 -19.38 28.06
N LYS A 163 -20.59 -20.64 27.65
CA LYS A 163 -19.51 -21.44 27.06
C LYS A 163 -18.95 -20.79 25.80
N VAL A 164 -19.82 -20.28 24.92
CA VAL A 164 -19.42 -19.59 23.68
C VAL A 164 -18.62 -18.32 24.00
N LEU A 165 -19.09 -17.50 24.95
CA LEU A 165 -18.39 -16.28 25.37
C LEU A 165 -17.02 -16.58 26.00
N ASN A 166 -16.92 -17.62 26.84
CA ASN A 166 -15.65 -18.01 27.44
C ASN A 166 -14.66 -18.56 26.42
N ASN A 167 -15.13 -19.29 25.40
CA ASN A 167 -14.26 -19.76 24.31
C ASN A 167 -13.64 -18.59 23.52
N VAL A 168 -14.42 -17.53 23.27
CA VAL A 168 -13.96 -16.36 22.50
C VAL A 168 -12.89 -15.54 23.22
N LYS A 169 -12.83 -15.61 24.56
CA LYS A 169 -11.75 -14.99 25.34
C LYS A 169 -10.39 -15.64 25.11
N ASN A 170 -10.35 -16.92 24.75
CA ASN A 170 -9.11 -17.67 24.53
C ASN A 170 -8.57 -17.56 23.09
N LEU A 171 -9.31 -16.88 22.20
CA LEU A 171 -8.91 -16.70 20.80
C LEU A 171 -7.77 -15.67 20.68
N LYS A 172 -6.85 -15.92 19.74
CA LYS A 172 -5.81 -14.97 19.39
C LYS A 172 -6.40 -13.78 18.65
N THR A 173 -5.72 -12.63 18.70
CA THR A 173 -6.11 -11.40 17.99
C THR A 173 -6.38 -11.62 16.48
N THR A 174 -5.66 -12.55 15.84
CA THR A 174 -5.88 -12.89 14.43
C THR A 174 -7.20 -13.63 14.19
N GLU A 175 -7.65 -14.42 15.16
CA GLU A 175 -8.91 -15.17 15.11
C GLU A 175 -10.11 -14.28 15.45
N THR A 176 -9.85 -13.10 16.02
CA THR A 176 -10.85 -12.08 16.36
C THR A 176 -10.77 -10.86 15.45
N TYR A 177 -10.37 -11.08 14.19
CA TYR A 177 -10.32 -10.07 13.14
C TYR A 177 -9.52 -8.81 13.50
N GLY A 178 -8.42 -9.00 14.23
CA GLY A 178 -7.53 -7.91 14.64
C GLY A 178 -7.90 -7.26 15.97
N LEU A 179 -8.99 -7.67 16.65
CA LEU A 179 -9.43 -7.05 17.90
C LEU A 179 -8.93 -7.82 19.14
N PRO A 180 -7.93 -7.31 19.88
CA PRO A 180 -7.38 -8.00 21.04
C PRO A 180 -8.39 -8.06 22.20
N LEU A 181 -8.25 -9.04 23.10
CA LEU A 181 -9.11 -9.12 24.29
C LEU A 181 -8.83 -7.96 25.26
N LYS A 182 -7.57 -7.57 25.40
CA LYS A 182 -7.10 -6.55 26.33
C LYS A 182 -5.99 -5.75 25.67
N ILE A 183 -5.99 -4.42 25.91
CA ILE A 183 -4.91 -3.52 25.51
C ILE A 183 -4.43 -2.76 26.74
N ASP A 184 -3.13 -2.85 27.03
CA ASP A 184 -2.48 -1.97 28.00
C ASP A 184 -2.11 -0.66 27.29
N LEU A 185 -2.84 0.40 27.63
CA LEU A 185 -2.69 1.74 27.07
C LEU A 185 -1.74 2.56 27.93
N LYS A 186 -0.74 3.19 27.31
CA LYS A 186 0.17 4.14 27.94
C LYS A 186 0.40 5.33 27.02
N VAL A 187 0.12 6.53 27.54
CA VAL A 187 0.44 7.78 26.84
C VAL A 187 1.96 7.83 26.61
N GLY A 188 2.35 8.18 25.39
CA GLY A 188 3.74 8.18 24.94
C GLY A 188 4.20 6.87 24.30
N ALA A 189 3.43 5.79 24.38
CA ALA A 189 3.79 4.54 23.69
C ALA A 189 3.27 4.52 22.24
N LYS A 190 3.92 3.72 21.40
CA LYS A 190 3.52 3.46 20.01
C LYS A 190 2.53 2.31 19.91
N TYR A 191 1.55 2.47 19.03
CA TYR A 191 0.54 1.48 18.71
C TYR A 191 0.40 1.34 17.19
N MET A 192 0.02 0.14 16.74
CA MET A 192 -0.22 -0.20 15.35
C MET A 192 -1.69 -0.55 15.14
N MET A 193 -2.28 0.01 14.09
CA MET A 193 -3.58 -0.36 13.56
C MET A 193 -3.62 -1.84 13.16
N THR A 194 -4.62 -2.57 13.60
CA THR A 194 -4.78 -4.01 13.28
C THR A 194 -5.83 -4.29 12.22
N VAL A 195 -6.64 -3.28 11.87
CA VAL A 195 -7.74 -3.40 10.91
C VAL A 195 -7.72 -2.23 9.94
N ASN A 196 -8.26 -2.45 8.74
CA ASN A 196 -8.59 -1.37 7.83
C ASN A 196 -9.91 -0.74 8.31
N ILE A 197 -9.84 0.51 8.75
CA ILE A 197 -11.02 1.34 9.06
C ILE A 197 -11.40 2.13 7.80
N ASP A 198 -10.45 2.91 7.28
CA ASP A 198 -10.62 3.73 6.09
C ASP A 198 -9.31 3.70 5.29
N THR A 199 -9.32 2.98 4.17
CA THR A 199 -8.15 2.81 3.31
C THR A 199 -7.77 4.09 2.57
N GLU A 200 -8.74 4.95 2.25
CA GLU A 200 -8.48 6.22 1.57
C GLU A 200 -7.88 7.25 2.53
N ASP A 201 -8.29 7.21 3.81
CA ASP A 201 -7.72 8.07 4.86
C ASP A 201 -6.43 7.50 5.47
N GLY A 202 -5.90 6.38 4.93
CA GLY A 202 -4.68 5.75 5.42
C GLY A 202 -4.80 5.08 6.79
N LEU A 203 -6.02 4.94 7.35
CA LEU A 203 -6.30 4.21 8.59
C LEU A 203 -6.40 2.70 8.30
N VAL A 204 -5.25 2.14 7.92
CA VAL A 204 -5.09 0.76 7.47
C VAL A 204 -4.32 -0.08 8.49
N ASN A 205 -4.50 -1.40 8.41
CA ASN A 205 -3.70 -2.35 9.16
C ASN A 205 -2.20 -2.12 8.87
N GLY A 206 -1.42 -1.94 9.93
CA GLY A 206 0.01 -1.60 9.85
C GLY A 206 0.33 -0.13 10.09
N ALA A 207 -0.65 0.79 10.01
CA ALA A 207 -0.41 2.19 10.31
C ALA A 207 -0.01 2.36 11.78
N CYS A 208 1.14 3.00 12.02
CA CYS A 208 1.73 3.14 13.35
C CYS A 208 1.67 4.59 13.82
N GLY A 209 1.43 4.80 15.11
CA GLY A 209 1.43 6.12 15.71
C GLY A 209 1.65 6.09 17.22
N LYS A 210 1.99 7.24 17.77
CA LYS A 210 2.21 7.44 19.21
C LYS A 210 0.91 7.86 19.88
N LEU A 211 0.52 7.19 20.96
CA LEU A 211 -0.62 7.60 21.78
C LEU A 211 -0.27 8.86 22.56
N ILE A 212 -1.04 9.92 22.41
CA ILE A 212 -0.79 11.22 23.05
C ILE A 212 -1.79 11.49 24.17
N MET A 213 -3.03 11.02 24.03
CA MET A 213 -4.09 11.29 25.01
C MET A 213 -5.20 10.24 24.95
N ILE A 214 -5.88 10.03 26.08
CA ILE A 214 -7.01 9.10 26.23
C ILE A 214 -8.23 9.91 26.67
N ASP A 215 -9.34 9.79 25.95
CA ASP A 215 -10.65 10.22 26.45
C ASP A 215 -11.33 9.06 27.17
N TYR A 216 -12.01 9.38 28.27
CA TYR A 216 -12.77 8.43 29.07
C TYR A 216 -14.27 8.71 28.98
N GLY A 217 -15.06 7.63 28.96
CA GLY A 217 -16.52 7.67 29.03
C GLY A 217 -17.03 6.75 30.13
N LYS A 218 -18.31 6.90 30.51
CA LYS A 218 -18.96 6.04 31.49
C LYS A 218 -19.82 4.98 30.80
N LEU A 219 -19.69 3.73 31.22
CA LEU A 219 -20.58 2.65 30.78
C LEU A 219 -21.98 2.84 31.38
N GLN A 220 -23.02 2.83 30.55
CA GLN A 220 -24.40 3.07 31.01
C GLN A 220 -24.89 2.08 32.07
N LYS A 221 -24.46 0.80 32.00
CA LYS A 221 -24.94 -0.25 32.92
C LYS A 221 -24.18 -0.30 34.25
N THR A 222 -22.87 -0.04 34.24
CA THR A 222 -22.01 -0.23 35.42
C THR A 222 -21.52 1.09 36.01
N ASN A 223 -21.73 2.22 35.34
CA ASN A 223 -21.19 3.54 35.66
C ASN A 223 -19.64 3.58 35.74
N GLU A 224 -18.98 2.53 35.24
CA GLU A 224 -17.53 2.40 35.21
C GLU A 224 -16.93 3.36 34.18
N THR A 225 -15.82 4.02 34.55
CA THR A 225 -15.10 4.93 33.65
C THR A 225 -14.09 4.13 32.83
N VAL A 226 -14.24 4.17 31.52
CA VAL A 226 -13.46 3.36 30.57
C VAL A 226 -12.94 4.20 29.40
N PRO A 227 -11.79 3.84 28.80
CA PRO A 227 -11.31 4.52 27.60
C PRO A 227 -12.35 4.43 26.46
N CYS A 228 -12.71 5.57 25.87
CA CYS A 228 -13.69 5.64 24.79
C CYS A 228 -13.11 6.18 23.48
N ARG A 229 -11.99 6.91 23.54
CA ARG A 229 -11.26 7.40 22.35
C ARG A 229 -9.78 7.57 22.65
N LEU A 230 -8.95 7.27 21.67
CA LEU A 230 -7.50 7.40 21.72
C LEU A 230 -7.05 8.44 20.70
N TRP A 231 -6.21 9.38 21.11
CA TRP A 231 -5.66 10.40 20.24
C TRP A 231 -4.25 10.02 19.84
N ILE A 232 -4.09 9.58 18.58
CA ILE A 232 -2.86 9.02 18.05
C ILE A 232 -2.20 10.03 17.10
N LYS A 233 -0.91 10.30 17.31
CA LYS A 233 -0.06 10.97 16.33
C LYS A 233 0.57 9.93 15.40
N PHE A 234 0.02 9.77 14.21
CA PHE A 234 0.56 8.84 13.21
C PHE A 234 1.89 9.36 12.63
N SER A 235 2.75 8.43 12.23
CA SER A 235 4.03 8.76 11.60
C SER A 235 3.87 9.46 10.25
N GLU A 236 2.83 9.11 9.49
CA GLU A 236 2.48 9.77 8.22
C GLU A 236 1.41 10.84 8.47
N GLU A 237 1.71 12.09 8.15
CA GLU A 237 0.80 13.22 8.40
C GLU A 237 -0.55 13.10 7.66
N LYS A 238 -0.53 12.48 6.49
CA LYS A 238 -1.75 12.23 5.69
C LYS A 238 -2.71 11.23 6.34
N THR A 239 -2.21 10.33 7.19
CA THR A 239 -3.05 9.29 7.82
C THR A 239 -4.02 9.93 8.80
N GLY A 240 -5.31 9.63 8.65
CA GLY A 240 -6.38 10.10 9.54
C GLY A 240 -6.86 11.52 9.27
N ARG A 241 -6.55 12.13 8.11
CA ARG A 241 -6.90 13.52 7.80
C ARG A 241 -8.41 13.75 7.76
N LYS A 242 -9.17 12.85 7.14
CA LYS A 242 -10.65 12.90 7.14
C LYS A 242 -11.19 12.71 8.56
N ALA A 243 -10.63 11.77 9.32
CA ALA A 243 -11.01 11.57 10.72
C ALA A 243 -10.79 12.85 11.56
N ARG A 244 -9.65 13.54 11.40
CA ARG A 244 -9.39 14.82 12.08
C ARG A 244 -10.37 15.92 11.69
N ALA A 245 -10.72 16.01 10.40
CA ALA A 245 -11.71 16.98 9.93
C ALA A 245 -13.09 16.78 10.59
N ASN A 246 -13.53 15.52 10.74
CA ASN A 246 -14.80 15.18 11.38
C ASN A 246 -14.83 15.57 12.87
N PHE A 247 -13.68 15.62 13.53
CA PHE A 247 -13.55 15.98 14.95
C PHE A 247 -13.07 17.42 15.18
N HIS A 248 -12.90 18.22 14.12
CA HIS A 248 -12.27 19.53 14.18
C HIS A 248 -12.87 20.46 15.26
N ASN A 249 -14.20 20.51 15.37
CA ASN A 249 -14.87 21.37 16.36
C ASN A 249 -14.59 20.92 17.79
N VAL A 250 -14.60 19.60 18.04
CA VAL A 250 -14.28 19.04 19.36
C VAL A 250 -12.82 19.34 19.71
N MET A 251 -11.91 19.17 18.75
CA MET A 251 -10.49 19.45 18.93
C MET A 251 -10.23 20.92 19.25
N ARG A 252 -10.83 21.85 18.49
CA ARG A 252 -10.69 23.28 18.71
C ARG A 252 -11.24 23.71 20.06
N ASN A 253 -12.43 23.23 20.44
CA ASN A 253 -13.07 23.59 21.71
C ASN A 253 -12.30 23.08 22.93
N ARG A 254 -11.60 21.95 22.80
CA ARG A 254 -10.79 21.34 23.86
C ARG A 254 -9.30 21.68 23.78
N ASN A 255 -8.91 22.54 22.82
CA ASN A 255 -7.52 22.91 22.54
C ASN A 255 -6.59 21.69 22.30
N ILE A 256 -7.09 20.70 21.53
CA ILE A 256 -6.36 19.49 21.15
C ILE A 256 -5.56 19.77 19.88
N ASP A 257 -4.30 19.34 19.84
CA ASP A 257 -3.43 19.42 18.67
C ASP A 257 -4.10 18.79 17.42
N LEU A 258 -4.27 19.60 16.37
CA LEU A 258 -4.94 19.25 15.11
C LEU A 258 -4.20 18.21 14.26
N SER A 259 -3.01 17.78 14.67
CA SER A 259 -2.29 16.64 14.09
C SER A 259 -2.72 15.29 14.70
N LEU A 260 -3.44 15.29 15.82
CA LEU A 260 -3.85 14.07 16.51
C LEU A 260 -5.09 13.46 15.88
N THR A 261 -5.01 12.17 15.56
CA THR A 261 -6.10 11.43 14.94
C THR A 261 -6.91 10.67 15.98
N PRO A 262 -8.23 10.83 16.02
CA PRO A 262 -9.09 10.11 16.95
C PRO A 262 -9.30 8.67 16.49
N ILE A 263 -9.05 7.71 17.37
CA ILE A 263 -9.33 6.28 17.17
C ILE A 263 -10.34 5.83 18.22
N GLU A 264 -11.47 5.30 17.74
CA GLU A 264 -12.58 4.80 18.57
C GLU A 264 -12.69 3.27 18.44
N PRO A 265 -13.36 2.58 19.40
CA PRO A 265 -13.58 1.15 19.32
C PRO A 265 -14.43 0.77 18.12
N VAL A 266 -14.03 -0.28 17.41
CA VAL A 266 -14.80 -0.86 16.30
C VAL A 266 -15.40 -2.20 16.72
N THR A 267 -16.48 -2.60 16.05
CA THR A 267 -17.13 -3.90 16.27
C THR A 267 -16.82 -4.85 15.11
N ARG A 268 -16.52 -6.11 15.44
CA ARG A 268 -16.36 -7.20 14.47
C ARG A 268 -17.10 -8.45 14.94
N GLN A 269 -17.74 -9.12 14.00
CA GLN A 269 -18.34 -10.43 14.24
C GLN A 269 -17.24 -11.50 14.22
N ILE A 270 -17.17 -12.31 15.27
CA ILE A 270 -16.23 -13.40 15.44
C ILE A 270 -16.88 -14.69 14.97
N ASN A 271 -16.15 -15.46 14.18
CA ASN A 271 -16.60 -16.79 13.75
C ASN A 271 -16.58 -17.74 14.95
N THR A 272 -17.76 -18.23 15.32
CA THR A 272 -17.94 -19.23 16.36
C THR A 272 -18.31 -20.57 15.74
N ARG A 273 -17.93 -21.67 16.41
CA ARG A 273 -18.33 -23.03 15.99
C ARG A 273 -19.83 -23.30 16.16
N SER A 274 -20.53 -22.46 16.93
CA SER A 274 -21.98 -22.57 17.12
C SER A 274 -22.72 -21.93 15.95
N THR A 275 -23.73 -22.62 15.42
CA THR A 275 -24.64 -22.10 14.39
C THR A 275 -25.70 -21.15 14.94
N ASN A 276 -26.04 -21.28 16.22
CA ASN A 276 -27.17 -20.57 16.84
C ASN A 276 -26.75 -19.27 17.51
N PHE A 277 -25.47 -19.11 17.82
CA PHE A 277 -24.92 -17.92 18.46
C PHE A 277 -23.89 -17.27 17.55
N LYS A 278 -23.98 -15.94 17.44
CA LYS A 278 -22.97 -15.08 16.84
C LYS A 278 -22.35 -14.24 17.94
N VAL A 279 -21.04 -14.11 17.96
CA VAL A 279 -20.35 -13.24 18.91
C VAL A 279 -19.82 -12.01 18.18
N GLU A 280 -20.06 -10.84 18.74
CA GLU A 280 -19.50 -9.58 18.29
C GLU A 280 -18.54 -9.04 19.35
N ARG A 281 -17.34 -8.64 18.94
CA ARG A 281 -16.36 -8.00 19.81
C ARG A 281 -16.25 -6.51 19.47
N LYS A 282 -16.38 -5.65 20.49
CA LYS A 282 -16.09 -4.22 20.41
C LYS A 282 -14.79 -3.89 21.15
N GLN A 283 -13.80 -3.33 20.45
CA GLN A 283 -12.50 -2.96 20.99
C GLN A 283 -11.78 -1.96 20.07
N PHE A 284 -10.81 -1.19 20.59
CA PHE A 284 -9.89 -0.42 19.75
C PHE A 284 -9.10 -1.34 18.81
N PRO A 285 -8.99 -1.01 17.51
CA PRO A 285 -8.25 -1.82 16.56
C PRO A 285 -6.74 -1.49 16.61
N LEU A 286 -6.15 -1.59 17.79
CA LEU A 286 -4.76 -1.25 18.04
C LEU A 286 -4.06 -2.34 18.86
N VAL A 287 -2.76 -2.51 18.62
CA VAL A 287 -1.86 -3.29 19.48
C VAL A 287 -0.58 -2.50 19.75
N PRO A 288 0.09 -2.70 20.91
CA PRO A 288 1.38 -2.08 21.18
C PRO A 288 2.40 -2.36 20.06
N CYS A 289 3.20 -1.35 19.73
CA CYS A 289 4.10 -1.35 18.57
C CYS A 289 5.42 -0.59 18.84
N GLU A 290 5.97 -0.73 20.04
CA GLU A 290 7.38 -0.34 20.28
C GLU A 290 8.33 -1.35 19.62
N ALA A 291 7.86 -2.59 19.52
CA ALA A 291 8.43 -3.66 18.73
C ALA A 291 7.43 -4.24 17.73
N MET A 292 7.94 -4.81 16.65
CA MET A 292 7.20 -5.62 15.69
C MET A 292 8.04 -6.77 15.16
N THR A 293 7.38 -7.75 14.53
CA THR A 293 8.10 -8.84 13.87
C THR A 293 8.66 -8.40 12.52
N ILE A 294 9.69 -9.10 12.02
CA ILE A 294 10.23 -8.88 10.67
C ILE A 294 9.10 -8.93 9.63
N TYR A 295 8.18 -9.91 9.75
CA TYR A 295 7.01 -10.04 8.87
C TYR A 295 6.11 -8.80 8.89
N LYS A 296 5.76 -8.29 10.08
CA LYS A 296 4.92 -7.08 10.19
C LYS A 296 5.63 -5.80 9.74
N SER A 297 6.95 -5.78 9.78
CA SER A 297 7.74 -4.65 9.26
C SER A 297 7.77 -4.57 7.73
N GLN A 298 7.37 -5.63 7.02
CA GLN A 298 7.41 -5.67 5.57
C GLN A 298 6.51 -4.59 4.95
N GLY A 299 7.06 -3.73 4.08
CA GLY A 299 6.41 -2.54 3.52
C GLY A 299 6.70 -1.25 4.29
N GLY A 300 7.00 -1.33 5.60
CA GLY A 300 7.25 -0.16 6.45
C GLY A 300 8.55 0.57 6.14
N THR A 301 8.58 1.86 6.44
CA THR A 301 9.75 2.73 6.34
C THR A 301 9.87 3.51 7.65
N TYR A 302 11.07 3.50 8.26
CA TYR A 302 11.31 4.17 9.53
C TYR A 302 12.65 4.90 9.52
N GLU A 303 12.72 6.03 10.21
CA GLU A 303 13.96 6.80 10.34
C GLU A 303 15.00 6.08 11.20
N LYS A 304 14.55 5.45 12.29
CA LYS A 304 15.41 4.69 13.21
C LYS A 304 14.84 3.30 13.44
N VAL A 305 15.69 2.28 13.25
CA VAL A 305 15.33 0.86 13.36
C VAL A 305 16.40 0.15 14.16
N VAL A 306 15.96 -0.62 15.16
CA VAL A 306 16.82 -1.56 15.89
C VAL A 306 16.44 -2.97 15.47
N VAL A 307 17.38 -3.70 14.86
CA VAL A 307 17.19 -5.11 14.48
C VAL A 307 17.89 -6.00 15.50
N ASN A 308 17.12 -6.86 16.13
CA ASN A 308 17.65 -7.90 17.02
C ASN A 308 18.03 -9.12 16.19
N LEU A 309 19.34 -9.26 15.93
CA LEU A 309 19.88 -10.36 15.15
C LEU A 309 19.82 -11.66 15.94
N LYS A 310 19.48 -12.74 15.24
CA LYS A 310 19.48 -14.10 15.78
C LYS A 310 20.29 -15.02 14.89
N LYS A 311 20.96 -15.98 15.52
CA LYS A 311 21.64 -17.05 14.80
C LYS A 311 20.66 -17.77 13.86
N GLY A 312 21.07 -17.98 12.62
CA GLY A 312 20.25 -18.65 11.61
C GLY A 312 19.13 -17.78 11.03
N MET A 313 19.23 -16.45 11.10
CA MET A 313 18.42 -15.59 10.24
C MET A 313 18.77 -15.84 8.77
N ILE A 314 17.73 -15.98 7.95
CA ILE A 314 17.90 -16.19 6.51
C ILE A 314 18.09 -14.86 5.76
N ARG A 315 18.56 -14.94 4.51
CA ARG A 315 18.82 -13.77 3.64
C ARG A 315 17.65 -12.78 3.62
N SER A 316 16.42 -13.27 3.40
CA SER A 316 15.24 -12.43 3.34
C SER A 316 14.86 -11.79 4.69
N GLU A 317 15.12 -12.46 5.81
CA GLU A 317 14.91 -11.90 7.15
C GLU A 317 15.88 -10.73 7.42
N LEU A 318 17.15 -10.89 7.07
CA LEU A 318 18.17 -9.83 7.17
C LEU A 318 17.84 -8.66 6.24
N TYR A 319 17.56 -8.95 4.97
CA TYR A 319 17.21 -7.93 3.99
C TYR A 319 15.97 -7.14 4.41
N VAL A 320 14.88 -7.81 4.77
CA VAL A 320 13.64 -7.12 5.17
C VAL A 320 13.85 -6.28 6.41
N SER A 321 14.48 -6.83 7.46
CA SER A 321 14.69 -6.09 8.71
C SER A 321 15.61 -4.87 8.55
N CYS A 322 16.74 -5.00 7.84
CA CYS A 322 17.69 -3.90 7.66
C CYS A 322 17.17 -2.82 6.70
N SER A 323 16.47 -3.23 5.63
CA SER A 323 15.99 -2.30 4.59
C SER A 323 14.81 -1.43 5.01
N ARG A 324 14.35 -1.53 6.27
CA ARG A 324 13.31 -0.64 6.82
C ARG A 324 13.85 0.74 7.18
N ALA A 325 15.15 0.84 7.48
CA ALA A 325 15.81 2.11 7.77
C ALA A 325 15.99 2.93 6.48
N THR A 326 15.80 4.24 6.56
CA THR A 326 16.00 5.16 5.42
C THR A 326 17.46 5.51 5.17
N LYS A 327 18.32 5.43 6.20
CA LYS A 327 19.75 5.72 6.15
C LYS A 327 20.52 4.73 7.02
N SER A 328 21.79 4.48 6.70
CA SER A 328 22.66 3.63 7.51
C SER A 328 22.79 4.15 8.94
N SER A 329 22.85 5.48 9.13
CA SER A 329 22.90 6.13 10.45
C SER A 329 21.68 5.86 11.34
N GLY A 330 20.54 5.48 10.73
CA GLY A 330 19.31 5.12 11.44
C GLY A 330 19.17 3.62 11.68
N LEU A 331 20.08 2.79 11.18
CA LEU A 331 20.09 1.35 11.43
C LEU A 331 20.97 1.03 12.63
N TYR A 332 20.42 0.24 13.55
CA TYR A 332 21.12 -0.29 14.72
C TYR A 332 20.94 -1.80 14.77
N LEU A 333 22.04 -2.54 14.95
CA LEU A 333 22.05 -3.99 15.00
C LEU A 333 22.46 -4.46 16.40
N ILE A 334 21.72 -5.41 16.97
CA ILE A 334 22.04 -6.00 18.26
C ILE A 334 22.29 -7.50 18.07
N GLY A 335 23.47 -7.95 18.46
CA GLY A 335 23.98 -9.29 18.20
C GLY A 335 24.97 -9.32 17.03
N ASP A 336 25.36 -10.53 16.63
CA ASP A 336 26.38 -10.70 15.59
C ASP A 336 25.77 -10.68 14.19
N PHE A 337 26.29 -9.79 13.33
CA PHE A 337 25.95 -9.77 11.92
C PHE A 337 26.74 -10.84 11.17
N VAL A 338 26.02 -11.84 10.65
CA VAL A 338 26.56 -12.87 9.76
C VAL A 338 26.05 -12.61 8.34
N PRO A 339 26.93 -12.36 7.36
CA PRO A 339 26.50 -12.11 5.99
C PRO A 339 25.79 -13.34 5.41
N PRO A 340 24.70 -13.16 4.66
CA PRO A 340 24.01 -14.27 4.02
C PRO A 340 24.88 -14.89 2.93
N LYS A 341 24.78 -16.21 2.78
CA LYS A 341 25.39 -16.91 1.65
C LYS A 341 24.68 -16.55 0.33
N PRO A 342 25.39 -16.63 -0.81
CA PRO A 342 24.76 -16.58 -2.12
C PRO A 342 23.63 -17.61 -2.25
N PRO A 343 22.60 -17.34 -3.07
CA PRO A 343 21.60 -18.35 -3.41
C PRO A 343 22.27 -19.56 -4.03
N GLU A 344 21.84 -20.75 -3.61
CA GLU A 344 22.24 -22.00 -4.24
C GLU A 344 21.81 -22.01 -5.72
N PRO A 345 22.47 -22.77 -6.61
CA PRO A 345 22.12 -22.84 -8.03
C PRO A 345 20.64 -23.20 -8.30
N ASN A 346 20.01 -23.95 -7.38
CA ASN A 346 18.62 -24.38 -7.45
C ASN A 346 17.67 -23.48 -6.61
N ASP A 347 18.10 -22.30 -6.18
CA ASP A 347 17.23 -21.33 -5.50
C ASP A 347 16.07 -20.93 -6.42
N ALA A 348 14.85 -21.20 -5.95
CA ALA A 348 13.65 -21.05 -6.74
C ALA A 348 13.41 -19.59 -7.20
N VAL A 349 13.78 -18.61 -6.39
CA VAL A 349 13.64 -17.19 -6.71
C VAL A 349 14.68 -16.78 -7.75
N ALA A 350 15.94 -17.19 -7.57
CA ALA A 350 17.01 -16.93 -8.52
C ALA A 350 16.70 -17.53 -9.91
N MET A 351 16.23 -18.79 -9.94
CA MET A 351 15.80 -19.46 -11.18
C MET A 351 14.62 -18.74 -11.85
N MET A 352 13.62 -18.32 -11.06
CA MET A 352 12.47 -17.58 -11.57
C MET A 352 12.89 -16.26 -12.23
N PHE A 353 13.72 -15.44 -11.57
CA PHE A 353 14.21 -14.19 -12.16
C PHE A 353 15.04 -14.44 -13.42
N LYS A 354 15.90 -15.46 -13.42
CA LYS A 354 16.68 -15.85 -14.61
C LYS A 354 15.76 -16.21 -15.79
N ASN A 355 14.69 -16.96 -15.54
CA ASN A 355 13.71 -17.32 -16.57
C ASN A 355 12.93 -16.09 -17.08
N MET A 356 12.43 -15.25 -16.18
CA MET A 356 11.65 -14.06 -16.56
C MET A 356 12.49 -13.07 -17.35
N ARG A 357 13.71 -12.75 -16.89
CA ARG A 357 14.62 -11.82 -17.57
C ARG A 357 15.04 -12.29 -18.96
N SER A 358 15.12 -13.60 -19.19
CA SER A 358 15.54 -14.15 -20.48
C SER A 358 14.39 -14.35 -21.48
N LYS A 359 13.17 -14.59 -21.00
CA LYS A 359 12.05 -15.03 -21.87
C LYS A 359 10.81 -14.16 -21.81
N ARG A 360 10.64 -13.37 -20.75
CA ARG A 360 9.34 -12.78 -20.36
C ARG A 360 9.50 -11.38 -19.77
N MET A 361 10.45 -10.62 -20.30
CA MET A 361 10.53 -9.19 -20.04
C MET A 361 9.36 -8.50 -20.73
N LEU A 362 8.68 -7.61 -20.02
CA LEU A 362 7.63 -6.77 -20.57
C LEU A 362 8.21 -5.99 -21.73
N LYS A 363 7.63 -6.20 -22.91
CA LYS A 363 7.92 -5.39 -24.08
C LYS A 363 6.84 -4.33 -24.15
N PHE A 364 7.23 -3.07 -24.00
CA PHE A 364 6.30 -1.97 -24.21
C PHE A 364 5.76 -2.07 -25.63
N SER A 365 4.44 -2.22 -25.76
CA SER A 365 3.74 -2.26 -27.06
C SER A 365 3.47 -0.86 -27.61
N LEU A 366 3.84 0.17 -26.86
CA LEU A 366 3.98 1.52 -27.38
C LEU A 366 5.34 1.55 -28.08
N GLU A 367 5.35 1.36 -29.41
CA GLU A 367 6.31 2.11 -30.21
C GLU A 367 5.93 3.57 -29.96
N PHE A 368 6.83 4.32 -29.33
CA PHE A 368 6.63 5.76 -29.29
C PHE A 368 6.51 6.22 -30.76
N PRO A 369 5.64 7.17 -31.11
CA PRO A 369 5.54 7.63 -32.50
C PRO A 369 6.89 8.08 -33.08
N GLU A 370 7.85 8.44 -32.21
CA GLU A 370 9.26 8.73 -32.52
C GLU A 370 10.08 7.53 -33.01
N GLU A 371 9.71 6.32 -32.60
CA GLU A 371 10.41 5.07 -32.91
C GLU A 371 9.91 4.43 -34.21
N SER A 372 8.79 4.90 -34.76
CA SER A 372 8.27 4.47 -36.05
C SER A 372 8.93 5.24 -37.19
N GLN A 373 9.49 4.53 -38.18
CA GLN A 373 10.03 5.14 -39.40
C GLN A 373 8.95 5.48 -40.44
N GLU A 374 7.68 5.18 -40.16
CA GLU A 374 6.58 5.47 -41.07
C GLU A 374 5.95 6.84 -40.75
N GLU A 375 5.85 7.71 -41.75
CA GLU A 375 5.07 8.95 -41.63
C GLU A 375 3.58 8.60 -41.45
N ARG A 376 3.09 8.67 -40.20
CA ARG A 376 1.68 8.44 -39.86
C ARG A 376 1.11 9.68 -39.17
N PHE A 377 -0.11 10.04 -39.54
CA PHE A 377 -0.87 11.05 -38.79
C PHE A 377 -1.35 10.44 -37.47
N SER A 378 -0.85 10.95 -36.35
CA SER A 378 -1.12 10.42 -35.02
C SER A 378 -1.86 11.42 -34.14
N ILE A 379 -2.87 10.94 -33.40
CA ILE A 379 -3.68 11.75 -32.49
C ILE A 379 -3.46 11.23 -31.06
N MET A 380 -2.92 12.09 -30.20
CA MET A 380 -2.84 11.85 -28.76
C MET A 380 -4.09 12.41 -28.09
N PHE A 381 -4.96 11.54 -27.59
CA PHE A 381 -6.15 11.93 -26.84
C PHE A 381 -5.96 11.60 -25.35
N HIS A 382 -6.04 12.62 -24.49
CA HIS A 382 -5.80 12.42 -23.06
C HIS A 382 -6.69 13.28 -22.17
N ASN A 383 -7.10 12.73 -21.03
CA ASN A 383 -7.83 13.46 -20.00
C ASN A 383 -6.81 14.08 -19.03
N VAL A 384 -6.82 15.40 -18.88
CA VAL A 384 -5.88 16.14 -18.04
C VAL A 384 -6.62 17.11 -17.14
N GLN A 385 -6.98 16.65 -15.95
CA GLN A 385 -7.58 17.50 -14.93
C GLN A 385 -6.60 18.61 -14.52
N SER A 386 -6.99 19.88 -14.71
CA SER A 386 -6.14 21.05 -14.41
C SER A 386 -4.83 21.09 -15.19
N LEU A 387 -4.93 21.17 -16.52
CA LEU A 387 -3.81 21.27 -17.46
C LEU A 387 -2.78 22.34 -17.07
N ASN A 388 -3.20 23.46 -16.51
CA ASN A 388 -2.29 24.53 -16.08
C ASN A 388 -1.23 24.06 -15.04
N LYS A 389 -1.51 22.98 -14.29
CA LYS A 389 -0.56 22.37 -13.33
C LYS A 389 0.33 21.30 -13.96
N HIS A 390 -0.06 20.77 -15.12
CA HIS A 390 0.54 19.61 -15.77
C HIS A 390 1.13 19.93 -17.15
N ILE A 391 1.04 21.19 -17.59
CA ILE A 391 1.53 21.60 -18.91
C ILE A 391 3.04 21.38 -19.03
N SER A 392 3.81 21.50 -17.94
CA SER A 392 5.23 21.16 -17.92
C SER A 392 5.45 19.69 -18.27
N ASP A 393 4.63 18.79 -17.71
CA ASP A 393 4.77 17.36 -17.92
C ASP A 393 4.57 17.03 -19.40
N ILE A 394 3.55 17.63 -20.03
CA ILE A 394 3.27 17.47 -21.47
C ILE A 394 4.39 18.06 -22.33
N LYS A 395 4.96 19.20 -21.95
CA LYS A 395 6.08 19.83 -22.67
C LYS A 395 7.36 18.99 -22.65
N PHE A 396 7.54 18.13 -21.65
CA PHE A 396 8.72 17.27 -21.54
C PHE A 396 8.44 15.81 -21.94
N ASP A 397 7.18 15.47 -22.20
CA ASP A 397 6.79 14.13 -22.62
C ASP A 397 6.87 13.97 -24.15
N LYS A 398 7.86 13.18 -24.55
CA LYS A 398 8.16 12.81 -25.93
C LYS A 398 6.97 12.18 -26.68
N THR A 399 6.11 11.44 -25.98
CA THR A 399 4.91 10.82 -26.59
C THR A 399 3.92 11.87 -27.07
N PHE A 400 3.72 12.92 -26.29
CA PHE A 400 2.86 14.03 -26.69
C PHE A 400 3.48 14.80 -27.86
N LEU A 401 4.76 15.15 -27.76
CA LEU A 401 5.46 15.96 -28.76
C LEU A 401 5.64 15.26 -30.12
N SER A 402 5.71 13.93 -30.11
CA SER A 402 5.83 13.14 -31.33
C SER A 402 4.52 13.05 -32.13
N SER A 403 3.38 13.27 -31.48
CA SER A 403 2.06 13.17 -32.11
C SER A 403 1.81 14.31 -33.10
N SER A 404 1.08 14.04 -34.18
CA SER A 404 0.66 15.08 -35.15
C SER A 404 -0.33 16.08 -34.54
N MET A 405 -1.19 15.58 -33.65
CA MET A 405 -2.25 16.32 -32.97
C MET A 405 -2.36 15.87 -31.51
N ILE A 406 -2.54 16.81 -30.59
CA ILE A 406 -2.79 16.53 -29.17
C ILE A 406 -4.15 17.10 -28.82
N SER A 407 -5.07 16.26 -28.33
CA SER A 407 -6.39 16.67 -27.86
C SER A 407 -6.53 16.34 -26.37
N LEU A 408 -6.62 17.38 -25.55
CA LEU A 408 -6.76 17.26 -24.10
C LEU A 408 -8.18 17.66 -23.67
N VAL A 409 -8.76 16.86 -22.80
CA VAL A 409 -10.10 17.09 -22.22
C VAL A 409 -10.01 17.22 -20.70
N GLU A 410 -11.05 17.77 -20.07
CA GLU A 410 -11.09 18.11 -18.65
C GLU A 410 -9.99 19.09 -18.22
N THR A 411 -9.62 20.02 -19.11
CA THR A 411 -8.43 20.86 -18.94
C THR A 411 -8.51 21.82 -17.74
N TRP A 412 -9.71 22.25 -17.36
CA TRP A 412 -9.98 23.20 -16.26
C TRP A 412 -9.14 24.49 -16.39
N THR A 413 -8.97 24.95 -17.63
CA THR A 413 -8.13 26.08 -18.02
C THR A 413 -8.89 27.40 -17.97
N LYS A 414 -8.14 28.49 -17.83
CA LYS A 414 -8.63 29.86 -17.95
C LYS A 414 -8.04 30.53 -19.21
N PRO A 415 -8.65 31.61 -19.70
CA PRO A 415 -8.08 32.41 -20.78
C PRO A 415 -6.67 32.94 -20.48
N SER A 416 -6.39 33.26 -19.20
CA SER A 416 -5.10 33.80 -18.74
C SER A 416 -3.96 32.76 -18.62
N ASP A 417 -4.24 31.47 -18.78
CA ASP A 417 -3.22 30.43 -18.60
C ASP A 417 -2.25 30.39 -19.78
N ASN A 418 -0.95 30.37 -19.51
CA ASN A 418 0.07 30.09 -20.54
C ASN A 418 0.13 28.58 -20.80
N LEU A 419 -0.39 28.18 -21.96
CA LEU A 419 -0.55 26.78 -22.36
C LEU A 419 0.16 26.47 -23.69
N GLU A 420 1.10 27.31 -24.11
CA GLU A 420 1.82 27.11 -25.38
C GLU A 420 2.75 25.90 -25.30
N ILE A 421 2.79 25.12 -26.38
CA ILE A 421 3.71 23.98 -26.55
C ILE A 421 4.56 24.28 -27.78
N GLU A 422 5.89 24.25 -27.62
CA GLU A 422 6.81 24.52 -28.72
C GLU A 422 6.62 23.52 -29.86
N GLY A 423 6.60 24.00 -31.11
CA GLY A 423 6.35 23.18 -32.30
C GLY A 423 4.86 22.90 -32.59
N PHE A 424 3.95 23.35 -31.72
CA PHE A 424 2.51 23.20 -31.87
C PHE A 424 1.77 24.54 -31.85
N LYS A 425 0.63 24.58 -32.55
CA LYS A 425 -0.35 25.67 -32.52
C LYS A 425 -1.66 25.18 -31.90
N ILE A 426 -2.31 26.03 -31.12
CA ILE A 426 -3.64 25.74 -30.57
C ILE A 426 -4.67 25.99 -31.68
N VAL A 427 -5.35 24.93 -32.11
CA VAL A 427 -6.39 25.00 -33.17
C VAL A 427 -7.81 24.97 -32.59
N HIS A 428 -7.97 24.53 -31.35
CA HIS A 428 -9.23 24.58 -30.64
C HIS A 428 -8.97 24.80 -29.14
N LYS A 429 -9.75 25.67 -28.52
CA LYS A 429 -9.78 25.86 -27.07
C LYS A 429 -11.21 26.17 -26.64
N ARG A 430 -11.73 25.39 -25.70
CA ARG A 430 -13.00 25.62 -25.02
C ARG A 430 -12.71 25.77 -23.53
N ASP A 431 -12.70 27.01 -23.07
CA ASP A 431 -12.69 27.35 -21.64
C ASP A 431 -14.13 27.71 -21.22
N PHE A 432 -14.46 27.47 -19.94
CA PHE A 432 -15.75 27.83 -19.36
C PHE A 432 -15.55 28.92 -18.30
N ASP A 433 -15.86 30.18 -18.64
CA ASP A 433 -15.80 31.33 -17.75
C ASP A 433 -14.41 31.58 -17.12
N ASP A 434 -14.27 32.60 -16.26
CA ASP A 434 -13.05 32.84 -15.45
C ASP A 434 -12.92 31.86 -14.25
N VAL A 435 -13.69 30.76 -14.25
CA VAL A 435 -13.74 29.78 -13.17
C VAL A 435 -13.29 28.43 -13.71
N ARG A 436 -12.31 27.80 -13.06
CA ARG A 436 -11.83 26.47 -13.46
C ARG A 436 -12.93 25.43 -13.24
N LYS A 437 -13.52 24.93 -14.33
CA LYS A 437 -14.61 23.95 -14.31
C LYS A 437 -14.24 22.68 -15.10
N PRO A 438 -14.90 21.55 -14.80
CA PRO A 438 -14.93 20.37 -15.66
C PRO A 438 -15.36 20.69 -17.09
N PHE A 439 -15.06 19.79 -18.02
CA PHE A 439 -15.42 19.83 -19.46
C PHE A 439 -14.60 20.76 -20.37
N GLY A 440 -13.52 21.39 -19.88
CA GLY A 440 -12.61 22.16 -20.73
C GLY A 440 -11.91 21.28 -21.79
N GLN A 441 -11.65 21.84 -22.97
CA GLN A 441 -10.96 21.13 -24.06
C GLN A 441 -9.92 22.04 -24.70
N ILE A 442 -8.76 21.49 -25.03
CA ILE A 442 -7.76 22.15 -25.86
C ILE A 442 -7.20 21.17 -26.88
N THR A 443 -6.93 21.67 -28.08
CA THR A 443 -6.37 20.88 -29.17
C THR A 443 -5.19 21.62 -29.78
N TYR A 444 -4.07 20.92 -29.82
CA TYR A 444 -2.82 21.35 -30.43
C TYR A 444 -2.60 20.58 -31.73
N LEU A 445 -2.06 21.25 -32.73
CA LEU A 445 -1.64 20.67 -34.01
C LEU A 445 -0.19 21.06 -34.27
N LYS A 446 0.65 20.17 -34.82
CA LYS A 446 2.01 20.56 -35.20
C LYS A 446 2.00 21.71 -36.22
N ASN A 447 3.00 22.59 -36.13
CA ASN A 447 3.05 23.84 -36.89
C ASN A 447 3.11 23.62 -38.41
N ASP A 448 3.81 22.57 -38.84
CA ASP A 448 4.01 22.14 -40.23
C ASP A 448 2.76 21.55 -40.89
N LEU A 449 1.75 21.15 -40.11
CA LEU A 449 0.50 20.60 -40.62
C LEU A 449 -0.52 21.70 -40.93
N LYS A 450 -1.18 21.60 -42.09
CA LYS A 450 -2.26 22.51 -42.48
C LYS A 450 -3.60 21.97 -41.98
N TYR A 451 -4.50 22.88 -41.62
CA TYR A 451 -5.90 22.57 -41.31
C TYR A 451 -6.78 23.63 -41.95
N GLU A 452 -7.95 23.24 -42.42
CA GLU A 452 -9.02 24.17 -42.78
C GLU A 452 -9.90 24.39 -41.54
N ASN A 453 -10.52 25.57 -41.43
CA ASN A 453 -11.31 25.95 -40.26
C ASN A 453 -12.28 24.83 -39.88
N ILE A 454 -12.06 24.22 -38.72
CA ILE A 454 -13.01 23.28 -38.10
C ILE A 454 -14.10 24.13 -37.46
N THR A 455 -14.92 24.76 -38.30
CA THR A 455 -16.11 25.52 -37.90
C THR A 455 -17.36 24.76 -38.32
N GLU A 456 -17.51 23.53 -37.84
CA GLU A 456 -18.82 22.87 -37.82
C GLU A 456 -19.04 22.27 -36.44
N ARG A 457 -19.96 22.88 -35.68
CA ARG A 457 -20.75 22.12 -34.72
C ARG A 457 -21.55 21.12 -35.55
N TYR A 458 -21.25 19.83 -35.42
CA TYR A 458 -22.18 18.80 -35.83
C TYR A 458 -23.40 18.86 -34.89
N GLU A 459 -24.37 19.70 -35.23
CA GLU A 459 -25.73 19.59 -34.75
C GLU A 459 -26.43 18.54 -35.63
N GLU A 460 -26.69 17.37 -35.04
CA GLU A 460 -27.61 16.31 -35.46
C GLU A 460 -27.79 16.04 -36.97
N TYR A 461 -27.18 14.99 -37.53
CA TYR A 461 -27.84 14.11 -38.51
C TYR A 461 -27.18 12.71 -38.53
N VAL A 462 -27.95 11.71 -38.08
CA VAL A 462 -27.64 10.29 -38.27
C VAL A 462 -28.18 9.91 -39.65
N HIS A 463 -27.37 10.02 -40.71
CA HIS A 463 -27.54 9.22 -41.92
C HIS A 463 -26.19 8.96 -42.59
N GLU A 464 -26.08 7.77 -43.14
CA GLU A 464 -24.88 7.05 -43.59
C GLU A 464 -23.90 7.90 -44.41
N CYS A 465 -22.64 7.97 -43.95
CA CYS A 465 -21.53 8.56 -44.71
C CYS A 465 -20.70 7.42 -45.36
N PRO A 466 -20.56 7.38 -46.69
CA PRO A 466 -19.84 6.32 -47.40
C PRO A 466 -18.33 6.61 -47.53
N LEU A 467 -17.69 7.14 -46.47
CA LEU A 467 -16.24 7.33 -46.41
C LEU A 467 -15.64 6.41 -45.33
N LYS A 468 -15.15 5.26 -45.79
CA LYS A 468 -14.20 4.41 -45.06
C LYS A 468 -12.88 5.18 -44.95
N ASN A 469 -12.68 5.90 -43.86
CA ASN A 469 -11.43 6.12 -43.12
C ASN A 469 -11.57 7.42 -42.32
N VAL A 470 -11.28 7.33 -41.01
CA VAL A 470 -11.51 8.33 -39.95
C VAL A 470 -12.93 8.30 -39.37
N LEU A 471 -13.11 7.43 -38.37
CA LEU A 471 -14.23 7.46 -37.42
C LEU A 471 -13.72 8.03 -36.09
N VAL A 472 -14.15 9.23 -35.73
CA VAL A 472 -14.27 9.64 -34.31
C VAL A 472 -15.71 10.06 -34.08
N LYS A 473 -16.54 9.10 -33.68
CA LYS A 473 -17.91 9.32 -33.23
C LYS A 473 -17.86 9.76 -31.76
N MET A 474 -18.14 11.03 -31.49
CA MET A 474 -18.28 11.55 -30.12
C MET A 474 -19.76 11.56 -29.70
N SER A 475 -20.08 10.92 -28.58
CA SER A 475 -21.30 11.19 -27.80
C SER A 475 -20.92 11.43 -26.33
N PRO A 476 -21.29 12.56 -25.72
CA PRO A 476 -21.35 12.70 -24.28
C PRO A 476 -22.80 12.61 -23.83
N SER A 477 -23.25 11.42 -23.41
CA SER A 477 -24.51 11.28 -22.67
C SER A 477 -24.37 10.22 -21.59
N PHE A 478 -23.72 10.62 -20.49
CA PHE A 478 -23.97 10.04 -19.18
C PHE A 478 -24.57 11.15 -18.31
N CYS A 479 -25.89 11.20 -18.27
CA CYS A 479 -26.65 11.94 -17.27
C CYS A 479 -27.00 10.93 -16.15
N PRO A 480 -26.63 11.18 -14.88
CA PRO A 480 -27.00 10.30 -13.78
C PRO A 480 -28.48 10.53 -13.38
N ARG A 481 -29.21 9.44 -13.17
CA ARG A 481 -30.30 9.39 -12.18
C ARG A 481 -29.83 8.60 -10.99
#